data_AF-A0A6G1Q4E3-F1
#
_entry.id   AF-A0A6G1Q4E3-F1
#
_cell.length_a   1.000
_cell.length_b   1.000
_cell.length_c   1.000
_cell.angle_alpha   90.00
_cell.angle_beta   90.00
_cell.angle_gamma   90.00
#
_symmetry.space_group_name_H-M   'P 1'
#
loop_
_entity.id
_entity.type
_entity.pdbx_description
1 polymer ?
#
loop_
_entity_poly.entity_id
_entity_poly.type
_entity_poly.pdbx_seq_one_letter_code
_entity_poly.pdbx_strand_id
1 'polypeptide(L)'
;MFEYCFMKNFTCIASSDPHYITFDKLSYDFMGSCSYLMSRPCNETTLPYFEVYAENENRYNTPTISYVKAVHVYVHKVKISVLKGGTVQLNGTNVNLPVTPFSGVSVFKSGVHYTVSMNFGVTVRYDGNHYVDIKVIKE
;
A
#
# COMPACT_ATOMS: atom_id res chain seq x y z
N MET A 1 11.13 -10.76 -10.30
CA MET A 1 10.96 -9.31 -10.52
C MET A 1 10.13 -9.17 -11.78
N PHE A 2 8.81 -9.04 -11.64
CA PHE A 2 7.90 -8.85 -12.78
C PHE A 2 7.44 -7.40 -12.74
N GLU A 3 7.89 -6.65 -13.74
CA GLU A 3 7.68 -5.21 -13.86
C GLU A 3 6.61 -4.98 -14.94
N TYR A 4 5.36 -5.33 -14.63
CA TYR A 4 4.25 -5.11 -15.55
C TYR A 4 3.62 -3.74 -15.30
N CYS A 5 3.93 -2.79 -16.18
CA CYS A 5 3.30 -1.48 -16.21
C CYS A 5 1.99 -1.52 -17.02
N PHE A 6 0.85 -1.26 -16.38
CA PHE A 6 -0.45 -1.16 -17.06
C PHE A 6 -0.97 0.28 -17.05
N MET A 7 -1.21 0.84 -18.24
CA MET A 7 -1.69 2.22 -18.46
C MET A 7 -3.23 2.34 -18.54
N LYS A 8 -4.01 1.75 -17.63
CA LYS A 8 -5.48 2.00 -17.52
C LYS A 8 -5.96 1.98 -16.06
N ASN A 9 -7.18 2.48 -15.81
CA ASN A 9 -7.84 2.47 -14.50
C ASN A 9 -7.93 1.04 -13.95
N PHE A 10 -7.13 0.73 -12.94
CA PHE A 10 -7.11 -0.60 -12.32
C PHE A 10 -7.00 -0.49 -10.80
N THR A 11 -7.53 -1.50 -10.12
CA THR A 11 -7.40 -1.72 -8.68
C THR A 11 -6.43 -2.88 -8.46
N CYS A 12 -5.38 -2.69 -7.66
CA CYS A 12 -4.51 -3.77 -7.19
C CYS A 12 -4.93 -4.13 -5.77
N ILE A 13 -5.00 -5.42 -5.48
CA ILE A 13 -5.47 -5.93 -4.19
C ILE A 13 -4.44 -6.92 -3.69
N ALA A 14 -3.86 -6.67 -2.51
CA ALA A 14 -3.15 -7.68 -1.75
C ALA A 14 -4.06 -8.20 -0.63
N SER A 15 -4.38 -9.49 -0.64
CA SER A 15 -5.12 -10.17 0.42
C SER A 15 -4.24 -11.27 1.01
N SER A 16 -4.22 -11.41 2.34
CA SER A 16 -3.33 -12.35 3.03
C SER A 16 -3.63 -13.83 2.78
N ASP A 17 -2.58 -14.63 3.00
CA ASP A 17 -2.24 -16.01 2.61
C ASP A 17 -1.70 -16.11 1.19
N PRO A 18 -0.42 -15.78 0.99
CA PRO A 18 -0.01 -14.55 0.33
C PRO A 18 -0.58 -14.39 -1.10
N HIS A 19 -1.90 -14.28 -1.27
CA HIS A 19 -2.58 -14.14 -2.53
C HIS A 19 -2.55 -12.66 -2.97
N TYR A 20 -1.50 -12.28 -3.71
CA TYR A 20 -1.40 -10.99 -4.37
C TYR A 20 -2.21 -11.03 -5.65
N ILE A 21 -3.26 -10.20 -5.74
CA ILE A 21 -4.00 -9.97 -6.98
C ILE A 21 -3.52 -8.65 -7.57
N THR A 22 -2.73 -8.75 -8.65
CA THR A 22 -2.20 -7.59 -9.36
C THR A 22 -3.31 -6.84 -10.11
N PHE A 23 -2.98 -5.65 -10.64
CA PHE A 23 -3.89 -4.79 -11.40
C PHE A 23 -4.55 -5.49 -12.61
N ASP A 24 -3.87 -6.47 -13.20
CA ASP A 24 -4.33 -7.32 -14.30
C ASP A 24 -5.00 -8.63 -13.84
N LYS A 25 -5.37 -8.72 -12.55
CA LYS A 25 -6.06 -9.85 -11.92
C LYS A 25 -5.24 -11.14 -11.87
N LEU A 26 -3.92 -11.07 -11.97
CA LEU A 26 -3.06 -12.24 -11.77
C LEU A 26 -2.89 -12.48 -10.27
N SER A 27 -3.15 -13.71 -9.85
CA SER A 27 -2.96 -14.16 -8.47
C SER A 27 -1.56 -14.74 -8.32
N TYR A 28 -0.81 -14.27 -7.33
CA TYR A 28 0.52 -14.79 -6.99
C TYR A 28 0.60 -15.09 -5.52
N ASP A 29 1.22 -16.23 -5.18
CA ASP A 29 1.53 -16.59 -3.81
C ASP A 29 2.96 -16.15 -3.47
N PHE A 30 3.12 -15.11 -2.66
CA PHE A 30 4.44 -14.61 -2.24
C PHE A 30 4.71 -14.80 -0.73
N MET A 31 5.31 -15.94 -0.37
CA MET A 31 5.58 -16.35 1.04
C MET A 31 6.85 -15.74 1.65
N GLY A 32 7.31 -14.57 1.20
CA GLY A 32 8.53 -13.96 1.72
C GLY A 32 8.29 -12.97 2.86
N SER A 33 9.31 -12.78 3.70
CA SER A 33 9.29 -11.90 4.89
C SER A 33 9.94 -10.53 4.66
N CYS A 34 9.90 -10.03 3.42
CA CYS A 34 10.50 -8.75 3.05
C CYS A 34 9.44 -7.67 2.79
N SER A 35 9.91 -6.47 2.45
CA SER A 35 9.08 -5.39 1.92
C SER A 35 8.96 -5.51 0.39
N TYR A 36 7.74 -5.60 -0.11
CA TYR A 36 7.44 -5.77 -1.53
C TYR A 36 6.82 -4.52 -2.13
N LEU A 37 7.34 -4.07 -3.26
CA LEU A 37 6.78 -2.96 -4.02
C LEU A 37 5.46 -3.42 -4.67
N MET A 38 4.37 -2.77 -4.26
CA MET A 38 3.00 -3.05 -4.71
C MET A 38 2.59 -2.20 -5.90
N SER A 39 2.98 -0.92 -5.90
CA SER A 39 2.63 0.02 -6.96
C SER A 39 3.61 1.18 -6.98
N ARG A 40 3.98 1.59 -8.19
CA ARG A 40 4.68 2.84 -8.49
C ARG A 40 4.25 3.35 -9.87
N PRO A 41 4.32 4.66 -10.14
CA PRO A 41 4.15 5.20 -11.46
C PRO A 41 5.22 4.66 -12.43
N CYS A 42 4.83 4.44 -13.68
CA CYS A 42 5.76 4.07 -14.76
C CYS A 42 6.47 5.31 -15.31
N ASN A 43 7.59 5.13 -16.02
CA ASN A 43 8.39 6.23 -16.55
C ASN A 43 7.63 7.16 -17.55
N GLU A 44 6.54 6.68 -18.17
CA GLU A 44 5.74 7.44 -19.15
C GLU A 44 4.40 7.97 -18.59
N THR A 45 4.32 8.29 -17.30
CA THR A 45 3.10 8.85 -16.69
C THR A 45 3.23 10.31 -16.30
N THR A 46 2.12 11.05 -16.35
CA THR A 46 2.00 12.41 -15.82
C THR A 46 1.71 12.44 -14.31
N LEU A 47 1.50 11.28 -13.68
CA LEU A 47 1.23 11.19 -12.25
C LEU A 47 2.46 11.62 -11.44
N PRO A 48 2.27 12.38 -10.35
CA PRO A 48 3.31 12.58 -9.36
C PRO A 48 3.88 11.26 -8.85
N TYR A 49 5.18 11.25 -8.54
CA TYR A 49 5.85 10.04 -8.10
C TYR A 49 5.35 9.57 -6.72
N PHE A 50 5.05 8.28 -6.61
CA PHE A 50 4.70 7.62 -5.35
C PHE A 50 5.19 6.18 -5.36
N GLU A 51 5.38 5.58 -4.19
CA GLU A 51 5.61 4.15 -4.06
C GLU A 51 4.76 3.59 -2.94
N VAL A 52 4.18 2.41 -3.16
CA VAL A 52 3.44 1.67 -2.15
C VAL A 52 4.15 0.35 -1.92
N TYR A 53 4.46 0.06 -0.66
CA TYR A 53 5.05 -1.20 -0.24
C TYR A 53 4.15 -1.92 0.76
N ALA A 54 4.13 -3.25 0.68
CA ALA A 54 3.63 -4.12 1.73
C ALA A 54 4.82 -4.83 2.39
N GLU A 55 5.03 -4.60 3.68
CA GLU A 55 6.00 -5.34 4.50
C GLU A 55 5.31 -6.57 5.06
N ASN A 56 5.88 -7.75 4.78
CA ASN A 56 5.41 -9.02 5.31
C ASN A 56 6.32 -9.51 6.43
N GLU A 57 5.75 -10.27 7.37
CA GLU A 57 6.53 -11.03 8.35
C GLU A 57 6.06 -12.49 8.46
N ASN A 58 6.99 -13.39 8.77
CA ASN A 58 6.69 -14.81 8.95
C ASN A 58 5.92 -15.05 10.25
N ARG A 59 4.93 -15.92 10.18
CA ARG A 59 4.13 -16.32 11.33
C ARG A 59 4.86 -17.37 12.15
N TYR A 60 5.11 -17.07 13.42
CA TYR A 60 5.70 -18.00 14.40
C TYR A 60 7.06 -18.60 13.97
N ASN A 61 7.88 -17.85 13.22
CA ASN A 61 9.13 -18.34 12.62
C ASN A 61 8.93 -19.52 11.64
N THR A 62 7.71 -19.78 11.19
CA THR A 62 7.42 -20.76 10.14
C THR A 62 7.47 -20.05 8.79
N PRO A 63 8.39 -20.42 7.89
CA PRO A 63 8.58 -19.74 6.60
C PRO A 63 7.44 -19.98 5.58
N THR A 64 6.41 -20.74 5.94
CA THR A 64 5.29 -21.09 5.04
C THR A 64 4.06 -20.21 5.20
N ILE A 65 4.02 -19.29 6.18
CA ILE A 65 2.88 -18.41 6.43
C ILE A 65 3.38 -17.00 6.68
N SER A 66 3.07 -16.05 5.80
CA SER A 66 3.43 -14.63 5.97
C SER A 66 2.17 -13.76 6.03
N TYR A 67 2.19 -12.73 6.88
CA TYR A 67 1.12 -11.72 6.95
C TYR A 67 1.65 -10.32 6.77
N VAL A 68 0.78 -9.41 6.33
CA VAL A 68 1.11 -7.99 6.19
C VAL A 68 1.35 -7.40 7.59
N LYS A 69 2.58 -6.96 7.83
CA LYS A 69 3.04 -6.29 9.04
C LYS A 69 2.81 -4.78 8.95
N ALA A 70 3.02 -4.20 7.77
CA ALA A 70 2.85 -2.78 7.54
C ALA A 70 2.62 -2.48 6.06
N VAL A 71 1.93 -1.36 5.81
CA VAL A 71 1.89 -0.72 4.48
C VAL A 71 2.66 0.58 4.55
N HIS A 72 3.59 0.77 3.63
CA HIS A 72 4.36 2.02 3.51
C HIS A 72 4.00 2.73 2.22
N VAL A 73 3.72 4.02 2.32
CA VAL A 73 3.45 4.90 1.18
C VAL A 73 4.49 6.02 1.19
N TYR A 74 5.26 6.10 0.11
CA TYR A 74 6.21 7.18 -0.12
C TYR A 74 5.59 8.16 -1.11
N VAL A 75 5.46 9.42 -0.70
CA VAL A 75 4.90 10.50 -1.52
C VAL A 75 5.44 11.84 -1.06
N HIS A 76 5.85 12.72 -1.98
CA HIS A 76 6.41 14.04 -1.65
C HIS A 76 7.50 14.03 -0.56
N LYS A 77 8.40 13.02 -0.58
CA LYS A 77 9.46 12.80 0.42
C LYS A 77 8.98 12.48 1.85
N VAL A 78 7.69 12.20 2.02
CA VAL A 78 7.11 11.71 3.28
C VAL A 78 6.92 10.21 3.18
N LYS A 79 7.37 9.47 4.20
CA LYS A 79 7.03 8.07 4.42
C LYS A 79 5.83 7.99 5.36
N ILE A 80 4.69 7.58 4.85
CA ILE A 80 3.49 7.27 5.62
C ILE A 80 3.51 5.77 5.86
N SER A 81 3.41 5.33 7.11
CA SER A 81 3.34 3.90 7.44
C SER A 81 2.07 3.60 8.22
N VAL A 82 1.32 2.59 7.81
CA VAL A 82 0.21 2.03 8.58
C VAL A 82 0.62 0.65 9.03
N LEU A 83 0.87 0.51 10.33
CA LEU A 83 1.27 -0.75 10.94
C LEU A 83 0.06 -1.62 11.23
N LYS A 84 0.28 -2.93 11.34
CA LYS A 84 -0.71 -3.86 11.87
C LYS A 84 -1.24 -3.38 13.23
N GLY A 85 -2.54 -3.51 13.44
CA GLY A 85 -3.25 -2.93 14.58
C GLY A 85 -3.65 -1.45 14.41
N GLY A 86 -3.20 -0.79 13.33
CA GLY A 86 -3.68 0.53 12.94
C GLY A 86 -2.89 1.73 13.44
N THR A 87 -1.67 1.52 13.94
CA THR A 87 -0.78 2.64 14.28
C THR A 87 -0.31 3.32 12.99
N VAL A 88 -0.52 4.63 12.88
CA VAL A 88 -0.05 5.42 11.74
C VAL A 88 1.18 6.23 12.12
N GLN A 89 2.18 6.22 11.24
CA GLN A 89 3.42 6.96 11.37
C GLN A 89 3.68 7.86 10.17
N LEU A 90 4.20 9.06 10.44
CA LEU A 90 4.83 9.93 9.45
C LEU A 90 6.33 9.98 9.75
N ASN A 91 7.15 9.53 8.79
CA ASN A 91 8.61 9.46 8.93
C ASN A 91 9.06 8.77 10.24
N GLY A 92 8.34 7.72 10.66
CA GLY A 92 8.61 6.97 11.89
C GLY A 92 8.01 7.56 13.17
N THR A 93 7.38 8.73 13.11
CA THR A 93 6.71 9.35 14.27
C THR A 93 5.23 8.99 14.28
N ASN A 94 4.73 8.44 15.39
CA ASN A 94 3.31 8.12 15.55
C ASN A 94 2.45 9.39 15.49
N VAL A 95 1.32 9.30 14.78
CA VAL A 95 0.36 10.41 14.62
C VAL A 95 -1.08 9.94 14.85
N ASN A 96 -1.92 10.87 15.26
CA ASN A 96 -3.37 10.67 15.31
C ASN A 96 -3.99 10.99 13.95
N LEU A 97 -5.08 10.29 13.61
CA LEU A 97 -5.86 10.54 12.39
C LEU A 97 -7.09 11.42 12.70
N PRO A 98 -7.56 12.23 11.73
CA PRO A 98 -6.99 12.44 10.40
C PRO A 98 -5.77 13.38 10.41
N VAL A 99 -4.89 13.26 9.40
CA VAL A 99 -3.73 14.13 9.21
C VAL A 99 -3.46 14.40 7.74
N THR A 100 -2.95 15.59 7.43
CA THR A 100 -2.57 16.03 6.07
C THR A 100 -1.06 16.30 6.04
N PRO A 101 -0.22 15.30 5.75
CA PRO A 101 1.24 15.45 5.79
C PRO A 101 1.80 16.37 4.69
N PHE A 102 1.09 16.53 3.57
CA PHE A 102 1.46 17.39 2.46
C PHE A 102 0.19 17.87 1.74
N SER A 103 0.29 19.00 1.02
CA SER A 103 -0.85 19.50 0.23
C SER A 103 -1.31 18.44 -0.78
N GLY A 104 -2.59 18.07 -0.74
CA GLY A 104 -3.14 17.02 -1.61
C GLY A 104 -2.91 15.59 -1.13
N VAL A 105 -2.36 15.37 0.07
CA VAL A 105 -2.22 14.04 0.69
C VAL A 105 -2.94 14.02 2.03
N SER A 106 -3.92 13.14 2.18
CA SER A 106 -4.70 12.98 3.41
C SER A 106 -4.63 11.55 3.92
N VAL A 107 -4.47 11.40 5.24
CA VAL A 107 -4.50 10.10 5.92
C VAL A 107 -5.64 10.12 6.92
N PHE A 108 -6.56 9.15 6.82
CA PHE A 108 -7.76 9.08 7.65
C PHE A 108 -8.28 7.66 7.77
N LYS A 109 -9.14 7.41 8.76
CA LYS A 109 -9.85 6.13 8.89
C LYS A 109 -11.22 6.25 8.23
N SER A 110 -11.59 5.27 7.40
CA SER A 110 -12.90 5.17 6.74
C SER A 110 -13.42 3.74 6.85
N GLY A 111 -14.49 3.56 7.63
CA GLY A 111 -14.95 2.23 8.03
C GLY A 111 -13.84 1.45 8.75
N VAL A 112 -13.52 0.27 8.23
CA VAL A 112 -12.45 -0.59 8.77
C VAL A 112 -11.06 -0.22 8.24
N HIS A 113 -10.96 0.65 7.23
CA HIS A 113 -9.70 0.91 6.53
C HIS A 113 -9.02 2.19 7.00
N TYR A 114 -7.71 2.11 7.18
CA TYR A 114 -6.80 3.24 7.19
C TYR A 114 -6.50 3.62 5.74
N THR A 115 -6.83 4.85 5.36
CA THR A 115 -6.81 5.34 3.98
C THR A 115 -5.76 6.42 3.83
N VAL A 116 -4.86 6.25 2.86
CA VAL A 116 -4.01 7.31 2.31
C VAL A 116 -4.60 7.72 0.97
N SER A 117 -5.09 8.96 0.88
CA SER A 117 -5.67 9.52 -0.33
C SER A 117 -4.79 10.63 -0.88
N MET A 118 -4.53 10.56 -2.18
CA MET A 118 -3.76 11.53 -2.94
C MET A 118 -4.68 12.20 -3.96
N ASN A 119 -4.60 13.53 -4.06
CA ASN A 119 -5.46 14.33 -4.94
C ASN A 119 -5.25 14.07 -6.45
N PHE A 120 -4.18 13.34 -6.82
CA PHE A 120 -3.93 12.88 -8.18
C PHE A 120 -4.50 11.49 -8.47
N GLY A 121 -5.55 11.09 -7.75
CA GLY A 121 -6.36 9.90 -8.09
C GLY A 121 -5.86 8.57 -7.54
N VAL A 122 -4.86 8.57 -6.66
CA VAL A 122 -4.34 7.36 -6.00
C VAL A 122 -4.91 7.24 -4.58
N THR A 123 -5.44 6.07 -4.25
CA THR A 123 -5.95 5.74 -2.91
C THR A 123 -5.40 4.40 -2.46
N VAL A 124 -4.80 4.38 -1.28
CA VAL A 124 -4.30 3.15 -0.63
C VAL A 124 -5.13 2.91 0.62
N ARG A 125 -5.66 1.71 0.78
CA ARG A 125 -6.46 1.30 1.95
C ARG A 125 -5.84 0.06 2.57
N TYR A 126 -5.76 0.05 3.89
CA TYR A 126 -5.32 -1.11 4.68
C TYR A 126 -6.27 -1.31 5.86
N ASP A 127 -6.72 -2.54 6.10
CA ASP A 127 -7.60 -2.87 7.24
C ASP A 127 -6.86 -2.93 8.59
N GLY A 128 -5.53 -2.79 8.60
CA GLY A 128 -4.73 -2.94 9.81
C GLY A 128 -4.47 -4.39 10.20
N ASN A 129 -4.80 -5.35 9.33
CA ASN A 129 -4.56 -6.77 9.58
C ASN A 129 -3.90 -7.45 8.38
N HIS A 130 -4.58 -7.50 7.24
CA HIS A 130 -4.27 -8.47 6.20
C HIS A 130 -4.72 -8.07 4.78
N TYR A 131 -5.57 -7.05 4.66
CA TYR A 131 -6.18 -6.64 3.41
C TYR A 131 -5.71 -5.25 3.00
N VAL A 132 -5.05 -5.16 1.86
CA VAL A 132 -4.57 -3.92 1.25
C VAL A 132 -5.18 -3.79 -0.13
N ASP A 133 -5.72 -2.62 -0.47
CA ASP A 133 -6.08 -2.28 -1.84
C ASP A 133 -5.56 -0.92 -2.26
N ILE A 134 -5.15 -0.84 -3.53
CA ILE A 134 -4.62 0.35 -4.17
C ILE A 134 -5.49 0.61 -5.39
N LYS A 135 -6.14 1.78 -5.41
CA LYS A 135 -6.93 2.26 -6.53
C LYS A 135 -6.22 3.42 -7.21
N VAL A 136 -6.09 3.35 -8.53
CA VAL A 136 -5.61 4.46 -9.36
C VAL A 136 -6.72 4.84 -10.33
N ILE A 137 -7.22 6.07 -10.23
CA ILE A 137 -8.21 6.65 -11.14
C ILE A 137 -7.50 7.73 -11.96
N LYS A 138 -7.40 7.52 -13.26
CA LYS A 138 -7.00 8.55 -14.21
C LYS A 138 -8.26 9.31 -14.61
N GLU A 139 -8.30 10.61 -14.31
CA GLU A 139 -9.22 11.55 -14.97
C GLU A 139 -8.81 11.76 -16.43
#